data_AF-A0AAE3XI41-F1
#
_entry.id   AF-A0AAE3XI41-F1
#
_cell.length_a   1.000
_cell.length_b   1.000
_cell.length_c   1.000
_cell.angle_alpha   90.00
_cell.angle_beta   90.00
_cell.angle_gamma   90.00
#
_symmetry.space_group_name_H-M   'P 1'
#
loop_
_entity.id
_entity.type
_entity.pdbx_description
1 polymer ?
#
loop_
_entity_poly.entity_id
_entity_poly.type
_entity_poly.pdbx_seq_one_letter_code
_entity_poly.pdbx_strand_id
1 'polypeptide(L)'
;MAKLLITLDPSCPERLPQALSQATGSEIVALEREGRTLYAACRRAGLTTALIGTVHLLDHPLPTGENAALTLEGEDGNPAAARASRTFTRHLTPAGLHVDGTWRARCEEWQARVKTAQSGERLLGEYPDAQGYVGYNAEGKRAFELDARRYLKAVQRHLGWPGKVHWNPGGVAVSGEVTAHLAPDGADTGVFIEVSACGLWTPRQASPSGVAVMWRLEPLAGQDRWAHEYRNRWASWVLPAAQLAQDVRTALTPEHVDAQVA
;
A
#
# COMPACT_ATOMS: atom_id res chain seq x y z
N MET A 1 4.99 -25.94 -12.04
CA MET A 1 4.08 -24.82 -12.34
C MET A 1 2.96 -25.35 -13.23
N ALA A 2 1.71 -25.32 -12.75
CA ALA A 2 0.56 -25.77 -13.54
C ALA A 2 -0.11 -24.57 -14.21
N LYS A 3 -0.57 -24.73 -15.45
CA LYS A 3 -1.37 -23.73 -16.17
C LYS A 3 -2.78 -24.27 -16.36
N LEU A 4 -3.78 -23.49 -15.94
CA LEU A 4 -5.19 -23.85 -16.04
C LEU A 4 -5.92 -22.81 -16.89
N LEU A 5 -6.69 -23.25 -17.88
CA LEU A 5 -7.61 -22.38 -18.60
C LEU A 5 -8.96 -22.43 -17.88
N ILE A 6 -9.55 -21.27 -17.60
CA ILE A 6 -10.84 -21.19 -16.93
C ILE A 6 -11.72 -20.10 -17.56
N THR A 7 -13.02 -20.23 -17.30
CA THR A 7 -13.97 -19.13 -17.44
C THR A 7 -14.06 -18.39 -16.10
N LEU A 8 -13.53 -17.17 -16.05
CA LEU A 8 -13.80 -16.21 -15.00
C LEU A 8 -15.06 -15.44 -15.37
N ASP A 9 -16.19 -15.84 -14.80
CA ASP A 9 -17.39 -15.02 -14.78
C ASP A 9 -17.34 -14.11 -13.54
N PRO A 10 -17.22 -12.77 -13.70
CA PRO A 10 -17.27 -11.85 -12.57
C PRO A 10 -18.56 -11.95 -11.75
N SER A 11 -19.64 -12.44 -12.35
CA SER A 11 -20.95 -12.63 -11.73
C SER A 11 -21.16 -14.02 -11.13
N CYS A 12 -20.26 -14.98 -11.38
CA CYS A 12 -20.40 -16.36 -10.90
C CYS A 12 -19.05 -16.96 -10.44
N PRO A 13 -18.51 -16.50 -9.28
CA PRO A 13 -17.24 -17.01 -8.73
C PRO A 13 -17.28 -18.48 -8.28
N GLU A 14 -18.46 -19.11 -8.24
CA GLU A 14 -18.70 -20.44 -7.67
C GLU A 14 -18.00 -21.58 -8.42
N ARG A 15 -17.64 -21.40 -9.70
CA ARG A 15 -16.98 -22.44 -10.51
C ARG A 15 -15.47 -22.56 -10.28
N LEU A 16 -14.84 -21.51 -9.75
CA LEU A 16 -13.38 -21.47 -9.57
C LEU A 16 -12.89 -22.50 -8.53
N PRO A 17 -13.51 -22.64 -7.34
CA PRO A 17 -13.17 -23.71 -6.40
C PRO A 17 -13.25 -25.11 -7.03
N GLN A 18 -14.27 -25.38 -7.84
CA GLN A 18 -14.45 -26.70 -8.49
C GLN A 18 -13.32 -26.97 -9.50
N ALA A 19 -13.00 -25.99 -10.35
CA ALA A 19 -11.93 -26.12 -11.34
C ALA A 19 -10.56 -26.34 -10.67
N LEU A 20 -10.27 -25.61 -9.60
CA LEU A 20 -9.04 -25.80 -8.82
C LEU A 20 -9.01 -27.17 -8.14
N SER A 21 -10.13 -27.60 -7.57
CA SER A 21 -10.25 -28.92 -6.93
C SER A 21 -9.97 -30.04 -7.92
N GLN A 22 -10.56 -29.97 -9.12
CA GLN A 22 -10.33 -30.94 -10.19
C GLN A 22 -8.87 -30.94 -10.67
N ALA A 23 -8.28 -29.76 -10.89
CA ALA A 23 -6.92 -29.63 -11.39
C ALA A 23 -5.85 -30.10 -10.38
N THR A 24 -6.12 -29.96 -9.09
CA THR A 24 -5.14 -30.24 -8.01
C THR A 24 -5.42 -31.54 -7.25
N GLY A 25 -6.61 -32.13 -7.43
CA GLY A 25 -7.10 -33.24 -6.62
C GLY A 25 -7.22 -32.90 -5.13
N SER A 26 -7.44 -31.64 -4.79
CA SER A 26 -7.50 -31.14 -3.40
C SER A 26 -8.87 -30.55 -3.08
N GLU A 27 -9.26 -30.58 -1.80
CA GLU A 27 -10.44 -29.87 -1.31
C GLU A 27 -10.08 -28.38 -1.18
N ILE A 28 -10.91 -27.47 -1.73
CA ILE A 28 -10.70 -26.02 -1.58
C ILE A 28 -11.46 -25.53 -0.34
N VAL A 29 -10.72 -25.17 0.70
CA VAL A 29 -11.26 -24.78 2.02
C VAL A 29 -11.55 -23.28 2.10
N ALA A 30 -10.75 -22.47 1.41
CA ALA A 30 -10.91 -21.03 1.35
C ALA A 30 -10.33 -20.49 0.05
N LEU A 31 -10.88 -19.35 -0.40
CA LEU A 31 -10.43 -18.65 -1.60
C LEU A 31 -10.42 -17.15 -1.33
N GLU A 32 -9.34 -16.49 -1.70
CA GLU A 32 -9.18 -15.03 -1.63
C GLU A 32 -8.60 -14.52 -2.94
N ARG A 33 -9.01 -13.34 -3.38
CA ARG A 33 -8.50 -12.70 -4.60
C ARG A 33 -8.12 -11.25 -4.32
N GLU A 34 -6.95 -10.84 -4.81
CA GLU A 34 -6.45 -9.47 -4.78
C GLU A 34 -5.97 -9.11 -6.20
N GLY A 35 -6.71 -8.24 -6.89
CA GLY A 35 -6.43 -7.91 -8.30
C GLY A 35 -6.38 -9.16 -9.18
N ARG A 36 -5.18 -9.43 -9.72
CA ARG A 36 -4.89 -10.63 -10.53
C ARG A 36 -4.36 -11.81 -9.73
N THR A 37 -4.09 -11.64 -8.44
CA THR A 37 -3.60 -12.72 -7.58
C THR A 37 -4.76 -13.46 -6.94
N LEU A 38 -4.66 -14.79 -6.92
CA LEU A 38 -5.58 -15.71 -6.28
C LEU A 38 -4.83 -16.48 -5.19
N TYR A 39 -5.46 -16.64 -4.03
CA TYR A 39 -4.97 -17.47 -2.93
C TYR A 39 -6.02 -18.55 -2.67
N ALA A 40 -5.65 -19.82 -2.77
CA ALA A 40 -6.52 -20.96 -2.49
C ALA A 40 -5.93 -21.82 -1.37
N ALA A 41 -6.70 -22.03 -0.30
CA ALA A 41 -6.32 -22.95 0.77
C ALA A 41 -6.75 -24.37 0.36
N CYS A 42 -5.79 -25.20 0.01
CA CYS A 42 -5.99 -26.53 -0.54
C CYS A 42 -5.74 -27.58 0.54
N ARG A 43 -6.73 -28.40 0.86
CA ARG A 43 -6.58 -29.51 1.79
C ARG A 43 -6.34 -30.83 1.06
N ARG A 44 -5.27 -31.52 1.44
CA ARG A 44 -4.91 -32.85 0.96
C ARG A 44 -4.31 -33.66 2.10
N ALA A 45 -4.79 -34.89 2.28
CA ALA A 45 -4.31 -35.80 3.33
C ALA A 45 -4.25 -35.17 4.74
N GLY A 46 -5.25 -34.36 5.09
CA GLY A 46 -5.35 -33.70 6.40
C GLY A 46 -4.51 -32.42 6.57
N LEU A 47 -3.63 -32.10 5.62
CA LEU A 47 -2.84 -30.87 5.61
C LEU A 47 -3.49 -29.83 4.70
N THR A 48 -3.51 -28.56 5.11
CA THR A 48 -4.05 -27.44 4.33
C THR A 48 -2.93 -26.47 3.99
N THR A 49 -2.70 -26.26 2.70
CA THR A 49 -1.56 -25.49 2.15
C THR A 49 -2.07 -24.39 1.25
N ALA A 50 -1.28 -23.34 1.03
CA ALA A 50 -1.65 -22.33 0.07
C ALA A 50 -1.22 -22.72 -1.36
N LEU A 51 -2.12 -22.48 -2.30
CA LEU A 51 -1.87 -22.44 -3.73
C LEU A 51 -2.10 -21.01 -4.21
N ILE A 52 -1.07 -20.43 -4.82
CA ILE A 52 -1.04 -19.04 -5.25
C ILE A 52 -1.18 -19.03 -6.77
N GLY A 53 -2.17 -18.30 -7.28
CA GLY A 53 -2.47 -18.19 -8.70
C GLY A 53 -2.28 -16.77 -9.20
N THR A 54 -1.71 -16.61 -10.40
CA THR A 54 -1.78 -15.36 -11.16
C THR A 54 -2.75 -15.53 -12.32
N VAL A 55 -3.74 -14.63 -12.39
CA VAL A 55 -4.76 -14.58 -13.43
C VAL A 55 -4.26 -13.73 -14.59
N HIS A 56 -4.25 -14.33 -15.77
CA HIS A 56 -3.97 -13.68 -17.05
C HIS A 56 -5.26 -13.69 -17.88
N LEU A 57 -5.88 -12.54 -18.09
CA LEU A 57 -7.04 -12.43 -18.98
C LEU A 57 -6.59 -12.66 -20.42
N LEU A 58 -7.40 -13.39 -21.18
CA LEU A 58 -7.18 -13.60 -22.61
C LEU A 58 -7.75 -12.40 -23.37
N ASP A 59 -6.99 -11.87 -24.35
CA ASP A 59 -7.45 -10.79 -25.21
C ASP A 59 -8.72 -11.18 -26.00
N HIS A 60 -8.82 -12.47 -26.32
CA HIS A 60 -9.98 -13.08 -26.94
C HIS A 60 -10.34 -14.37 -26.18
N PRO A 61 -11.58 -14.53 -25.72
CA PRO A 61 -12.05 -15.80 -25.18
C PRO A 61 -11.87 -16.93 -26.21
N LEU A 62 -11.57 -18.13 -25.72
CA LEU A 62 -11.49 -19.31 -26.57
C LEU A 62 -12.89 -19.70 -27.07
N PRO A 63 -13.01 -20.40 -28.22
CA PRO A 63 -14.31 -20.90 -28.71
C PRO A 63 -15.08 -21.75 -27.71
N THR A 64 -14.36 -22.36 -26.77
CA THR A 64 -14.86 -23.21 -25.67
C THR A 64 -15.35 -22.41 -24.45
N GLY A 65 -15.17 -21.08 -24.44
CA GLY A 65 -15.72 -20.16 -23.43
C GLY A 65 -14.75 -19.75 -22.32
N GLU A 66 -13.54 -20.28 -22.26
CA GLU A 66 -12.50 -19.83 -21.34
C GLU A 66 -12.00 -18.44 -21.74
N ASN A 67 -11.83 -17.56 -20.75
CA ASN A 67 -11.44 -16.16 -20.95
C ASN A 67 -10.23 -15.77 -20.09
N ALA A 68 -9.65 -16.72 -19.35
CA ALA A 68 -8.48 -16.49 -18.52
C ALA A 68 -7.59 -17.73 -18.42
N ALA A 69 -6.29 -17.49 -18.25
CA ALA A 69 -5.30 -18.48 -17.86
C ALA A 69 -4.83 -18.22 -16.43
N LEU A 70 -4.75 -19.27 -15.63
CA LEU A 70 -4.17 -19.24 -14.28
C LEU A 70 -2.83 -19.93 -14.29
N THR A 71 -1.83 -19.23 -13.77
CA THR A 71 -0.53 -19.79 -13.46
C THR A 71 -0.49 -20.10 -11.97
N LEU A 72 -0.31 -21.36 -11.59
CA LEU A 72 -0.39 -21.83 -10.20
C LEU A 72 1.00 -22.22 -9.64
N GLU A 73 1.27 -21.75 -8.43
CA GLU A 73 2.47 -21.99 -7.64
C GLU A 73 2.10 -22.43 -6.22
N GLY A 74 2.74 -23.48 -5.71
CA GLY A 74 2.54 -23.91 -4.32
C GLY A 74 3.26 -22.98 -3.35
N GLU A 75 2.81 -22.95 -2.09
CA GLU A 75 3.46 -22.15 -1.05
C GLU A 75 4.93 -22.53 -0.80
N ASP A 76 5.29 -23.80 -1.05
CA ASP A 76 6.64 -24.36 -0.98
C ASP A 76 7.58 -23.75 -2.02
N GLY A 77 7.04 -23.27 -3.14
CA GLY A 77 7.76 -22.50 -4.14
C GLY A 77 8.12 -21.07 -3.72
N ASN A 78 7.67 -20.64 -2.52
CA ASN A 78 7.83 -19.28 -2.01
C ASN A 78 7.46 -18.19 -3.04
N PRO A 79 6.23 -18.21 -3.58
CA PRO A 79 5.82 -17.39 -4.71
C PRO A 79 5.93 -15.91 -4.36
N ALA A 80 6.23 -15.03 -5.32
CA ALA A 80 6.47 -13.61 -5.06
C ALA A 80 5.29 -12.89 -4.36
N ALA A 81 4.05 -13.24 -4.68
CA ALA A 81 2.88 -12.65 -4.06
C ALA A 81 2.64 -13.20 -2.64
N ALA A 82 2.70 -12.34 -1.62
CA ALA A 82 2.47 -12.69 -0.21
C ALA A 82 1.61 -11.65 0.50
N ARG A 83 0.42 -11.38 -0.05
CA ARG A 83 -0.52 -10.37 0.47
C ARG A 83 -1.81 -10.97 1.02
N ALA A 84 -1.84 -12.29 1.22
CA ALA A 84 -3.00 -13.00 1.73
C ALA A 84 -3.44 -12.48 3.11
N SER A 85 -4.75 -12.33 3.31
CA SER A 85 -5.31 -11.83 4.56
C SER A 85 -5.08 -12.77 5.73
N ARG A 86 -5.19 -12.21 6.95
CA ARG A 86 -5.16 -13.01 8.18
C ARG A 86 -6.30 -14.02 8.27
N THR A 87 -7.45 -13.72 7.66
CA THR A 87 -8.59 -14.64 7.59
C THR A 87 -8.22 -15.85 6.75
N PHE A 88 -7.60 -15.63 5.58
CA PHE A 88 -7.12 -16.71 4.72
C PHE A 88 -6.04 -17.55 5.40
N THR A 89 -4.99 -16.93 5.95
CA THR A 89 -3.85 -17.69 6.51
C THR A 89 -4.22 -18.56 7.71
N ARG A 90 -5.32 -18.26 8.41
CA ARG A 90 -5.88 -19.10 9.50
C ARG A 90 -6.39 -20.47 9.03
N HIS A 91 -6.71 -20.62 7.74
CA HIS A 91 -7.12 -21.92 7.19
C HIS A 91 -5.94 -22.87 6.96
N LEU A 92 -4.70 -22.37 6.97
CA LEU A 92 -3.51 -23.14 6.63
C LEU A 92 -2.98 -23.93 7.83
N THR A 93 -2.45 -25.12 7.60
CA THR A 93 -1.75 -25.93 8.61
C THR A 93 -0.51 -25.18 9.10
N PRO A 94 -0.21 -25.09 10.41
CA PRO A 94 0.93 -24.34 10.94
C PRO A 94 2.29 -24.70 10.28
N ALA A 95 3.14 -23.70 10.05
CA ALA A 95 4.40 -23.82 9.29
C ALA A 95 5.32 -24.96 9.81
N GLY A 96 5.43 -25.11 11.13
CA GLY A 96 6.27 -26.16 11.77
C GLY A 96 5.82 -27.61 11.52
N LEU A 97 4.70 -27.82 10.83
CA LEU A 97 4.20 -29.15 10.45
C LEU A 97 4.27 -29.40 8.93
N HIS A 98 4.65 -28.41 8.11
CA HIS A 98 4.54 -28.54 6.65
C HIS A 98 5.61 -27.81 5.82
N VAL A 99 5.96 -26.56 6.11
CA VAL A 99 6.85 -25.73 5.25
C VAL A 99 7.62 -24.70 6.09
N ASP A 100 8.86 -24.42 5.69
CA ASP A 100 9.63 -23.29 6.22
C ASP A 100 8.93 -21.97 5.91
N GLY A 101 8.51 -21.26 6.97
CA GLY A 101 7.51 -20.19 6.92
C GLY A 101 7.88 -18.87 6.23
N THR A 102 8.78 -18.86 5.24
CA THR A 102 9.25 -17.63 4.58
C THR A 102 8.13 -16.86 3.88
N TRP A 103 7.33 -17.52 3.03
CA TRP A 103 6.16 -16.91 2.38
C TRP A 103 5.12 -16.41 3.40
N ARG A 104 4.89 -17.21 4.45
CA ARG A 104 3.93 -16.89 5.51
C ARG A 104 4.38 -15.71 6.37
N ALA A 105 5.66 -15.63 6.69
CA ALA A 105 6.26 -14.49 7.39
C ALA A 105 6.09 -13.18 6.59
N ARG A 106 6.25 -13.23 5.26
CA ARG A 106 5.95 -12.06 4.40
C ARG A 106 4.46 -11.70 4.41
N CYS A 107 3.56 -12.69 4.44
CA CYS A 107 2.12 -12.42 4.62
C CYS A 107 1.83 -11.77 5.97
N GLU A 108 2.48 -12.22 7.05
CA GLU A 108 2.35 -11.61 8.38
C GLU A 108 2.88 -10.18 8.41
N GLU A 109 4.03 -9.92 7.77
CA GLU A 109 4.57 -8.57 7.61
C GLU A 109 3.61 -7.66 6.84
N TRP A 110 3.06 -8.15 5.72
CA TRP A 110 2.02 -7.45 4.97
C TRP A 110 0.80 -7.13 5.83
N GLN A 111 0.29 -8.11 6.59
CA GLN A 111 -0.85 -7.93 7.48
C GLN A 111 -0.57 -6.89 8.58
N ALA A 112 0.65 -6.87 9.12
CA ALA A 112 1.09 -5.87 10.09
C ALA A 112 1.16 -4.46 9.47
N ARG A 113 1.65 -4.34 8.23
CA ARG A 113 1.66 -3.09 7.46
C ARG A 113 0.25 -2.59 7.20
N VAL A 114 -0.66 -3.44 6.70
CA VAL A 114 -2.07 -3.08 6.48
C VAL A 114 -2.72 -2.58 7.76
N LYS A 115 -2.52 -3.27 8.89
CA LYS A 115 -3.07 -2.85 10.18
C LYS A 115 -2.56 -1.47 10.61
N THR A 116 -1.27 -1.20 10.42
CA THR A 116 -0.66 0.09 10.77
C THR A 116 -1.10 1.21 9.83
N ALA A 117 -1.31 0.89 8.55
CA ALA A 117 -1.84 1.83 7.56
C ALA A 117 -3.31 2.19 7.80
N GLN A 118 -4.12 1.23 8.30
CA GLN A 118 -5.51 1.46 8.69
C GLN A 118 -5.64 2.47 9.85
N SER A 119 -4.69 2.51 10.79
CA SER A 119 -4.68 3.55 11.84
C SER A 119 -4.20 4.90 11.32
N GLY A 120 -3.55 4.94 10.15
CA GLY A 120 -2.91 6.13 9.58
C GLY A 120 -1.52 6.41 10.16
N GLU A 121 -0.98 5.54 11.03
CA GLU A 121 0.33 5.80 11.66
C GLU A 121 1.49 5.63 10.70
N ARG A 122 1.35 4.81 9.65
CA ARG A 122 2.34 4.67 8.58
C ARG A 122 1.64 4.56 7.25
N LEU A 123 2.32 4.90 6.16
CA LEU A 123 1.83 4.61 4.82
C LEU A 123 1.97 3.11 4.53
N LEU A 124 1.04 2.56 3.75
CA LEU A 124 1.09 1.19 3.27
C LEU A 124 2.30 0.99 2.34
N GLY A 125 2.57 1.96 1.45
CA GLY A 125 3.73 1.96 0.55
C GLY A 125 3.62 1.03 -0.66
N GLU A 126 2.53 0.28 -0.78
CA GLU A 126 2.31 -0.72 -1.81
C GLU A 126 0.82 -0.82 -2.11
N TYR A 127 0.45 -0.70 -3.37
CA TYR A 127 -0.94 -0.63 -3.81
C TYR A 127 -1.24 -1.68 -4.89
N PRO A 128 -2.52 -2.06 -5.08
CA PRO A 128 -2.91 -3.05 -6.09
C PRO A 128 -2.33 -2.71 -7.46
N ASP A 129 -1.75 -3.70 -8.14
CA ASP A 129 -1.20 -3.59 -9.50
C ASP A 129 -0.21 -2.42 -9.74
N ALA A 130 0.44 -1.90 -8.70
CA ALA A 130 1.40 -0.79 -8.78
C ALA A 130 2.84 -1.28 -8.56
N GLN A 131 3.66 -1.28 -9.63
CA GLN A 131 5.08 -1.67 -9.59
C GLN A 131 5.97 -0.42 -9.74
N GLY A 132 6.47 0.10 -8.62
CA GLY A 132 7.27 1.33 -8.57
C GLY A 132 6.49 2.61 -8.86
N TYR A 133 5.23 2.51 -9.28
CA TYR A 133 4.41 3.62 -9.74
C TYR A 133 2.92 3.25 -9.77
N VAL A 134 2.03 4.18 -9.39
CA VAL A 134 0.58 3.94 -9.26
C VAL A 134 -0.24 4.55 -10.42
N GLY A 135 0.33 5.43 -11.23
CA GLY A 135 -0.45 6.01 -12.33
C GLY A 135 -0.87 4.97 -13.37
N TYR A 136 -1.84 5.36 -14.21
CA TYR A 136 -2.63 4.48 -15.10
C TYR A 136 -3.49 3.42 -14.39
N ASN A 137 -3.37 3.27 -13.06
CA ASN A 137 -4.12 2.28 -12.29
C ASN A 137 -5.16 2.94 -11.37
N ALA A 138 -6.43 2.95 -11.78
CA ALA A 138 -7.50 3.61 -11.05
C ALA A 138 -7.74 3.01 -9.64
N GLU A 139 -7.64 1.69 -9.50
CA GLU A 139 -7.79 1.00 -8.21
C GLU A 139 -6.64 1.37 -7.26
N GLY A 140 -5.41 1.27 -7.76
CA GLY A 140 -4.20 1.67 -7.04
C GLY A 140 -4.26 3.14 -6.59
N LYS A 141 -4.70 4.06 -7.47
CA LYS A 141 -4.86 5.49 -7.13
C LYS A 141 -5.84 5.72 -6.00
N ARG A 142 -7.00 5.05 -6.05
CA ARG A 142 -8.01 5.16 -4.99
C ARG A 142 -7.48 4.62 -3.66
N ALA A 143 -6.79 3.49 -3.69
CA ALA A 143 -6.16 2.92 -2.50
C ALA A 143 -5.10 3.88 -1.91
N PHE A 144 -4.25 4.45 -2.78
CA PHE A 144 -3.25 5.45 -2.43
C PHE A 144 -3.87 6.71 -1.81
N GLU A 145 -4.90 7.30 -2.45
CA GLU A 145 -5.57 8.50 -1.93
C GLU A 145 -6.08 8.27 -0.50
N LEU A 146 -6.82 7.17 -0.29
CA LEU A 146 -7.39 6.86 1.01
C LEU A 146 -6.32 6.68 2.08
N ASP A 147 -5.21 6.06 1.72
CA ASP A 147 -4.10 5.80 2.63
C ASP A 147 -3.32 7.07 2.99
N ALA A 148 -2.91 7.82 1.99
CA ALA A 148 -2.17 9.07 2.18
C ALA A 148 -3.02 10.13 2.92
N ARG A 149 -4.34 10.19 2.68
CA ARG A 149 -5.24 11.03 3.48
C ARG A 149 -5.31 10.60 4.94
N ARG A 150 -5.38 9.30 5.24
CA ARG A 150 -5.35 8.80 6.63
C ARG A 150 -4.05 9.19 7.31
N TYR A 151 -2.92 9.00 6.62
CA TYR A 151 -1.60 9.36 7.13
C TYR A 151 -1.48 10.86 7.45
N LEU A 152 -1.81 11.75 6.52
CA LEU A 152 -1.73 13.19 6.76
C LEU A 152 -2.70 13.70 7.83
N LYS A 153 -3.89 13.07 7.96
CA LYS A 153 -4.79 13.34 9.08
C LYS A 153 -4.22 12.89 10.43
N ALA A 154 -3.46 11.79 10.46
CA ALA A 154 -2.77 11.36 11.67
C ALA A 154 -1.64 12.34 12.02
N VAL A 155 -0.84 12.79 11.04
CA VAL A 155 0.18 13.84 11.25
C VAL A 155 -0.46 15.12 11.80
N GLN A 156 -1.56 15.58 11.19
CA GLN A 156 -2.31 16.73 11.68
C GLN A 156 -2.76 16.56 13.14
N ARG A 157 -3.31 15.37 13.48
CA ARG A 157 -3.72 15.06 14.85
C ARG A 157 -2.54 15.10 15.83
N HIS A 158 -1.39 14.54 15.45
CA HIS A 158 -0.19 14.54 16.28
C HIS A 158 0.39 15.93 16.47
N LEU A 159 0.33 16.80 15.44
CA LEU A 159 0.74 18.20 15.52
C LEU A 159 -0.21 19.03 16.38
N GLY A 160 -1.52 18.76 16.30
CA GLY A 160 -2.55 19.56 16.96
C GLY A 160 -2.83 20.89 16.27
N TRP A 161 -2.41 21.03 15.00
CA TRP A 161 -2.51 22.28 14.24
C TRP A 161 -3.75 22.30 13.34
N PRO A 162 -4.47 23.44 13.25
CA PRO A 162 -5.50 23.61 12.22
C PRO A 162 -4.88 23.58 10.82
N GLY A 163 -5.74 23.30 9.84
CA GLY A 163 -5.35 23.24 8.44
C GLY A 163 -6.20 22.30 7.63
N LYS A 164 -5.80 22.08 6.37
CA LYS A 164 -6.55 21.27 5.41
C LYS A 164 -5.67 20.19 4.79
N VAL A 165 -6.21 18.97 4.74
CA VAL A 165 -5.68 17.88 3.91
C VAL A 165 -6.43 17.88 2.58
N HIS A 166 -5.74 18.18 1.49
CA HIS A 166 -6.28 18.27 0.14
C HIS A 166 -5.80 17.08 -0.71
N TRP A 167 -6.59 16.78 -1.74
CA TRP A 167 -6.25 15.78 -2.75
C TRP A 167 -6.28 16.44 -4.11
N ASN A 168 -5.14 16.38 -4.78
CA ASN A 168 -5.03 16.65 -6.20
C ASN A 168 -5.11 15.31 -6.95
N PRO A 169 -6.19 15.01 -7.68
CA PRO A 169 -6.30 13.74 -8.41
C PRO A 169 -5.24 13.57 -9.51
N GLY A 170 -4.64 14.67 -9.97
CA GLY A 170 -3.68 14.67 -11.07
C GLY A 170 -4.28 14.13 -12.38
N GLY A 171 -3.41 13.93 -13.38
CA GLY A 171 -3.74 13.28 -14.65
C GLY A 171 -3.64 11.75 -14.58
N VAL A 172 -4.02 11.06 -15.66
CA VAL A 172 -3.92 9.59 -15.77
C VAL A 172 -2.48 9.10 -15.49
N ALA A 173 -1.50 9.85 -15.99
CA ALA A 173 -0.07 9.60 -15.91
C ALA A 173 0.62 10.14 -14.64
N VAL A 174 -0.12 10.38 -13.54
CA VAL A 174 0.47 10.61 -12.21
C VAL A 174 -0.36 9.88 -11.16
N SER A 175 0.19 9.62 -9.98
CA SER A 175 -0.57 9.06 -8.85
C SER A 175 -1.70 9.98 -8.38
N GLY A 176 -1.56 11.28 -8.61
CA GLY A 176 -2.16 12.35 -7.81
C GLY A 176 -1.30 12.64 -6.56
N GLU A 177 -1.58 13.73 -5.88
CA GLU A 177 -0.87 14.14 -4.66
C GLU A 177 -1.84 14.44 -3.53
N VAL A 178 -1.59 13.87 -2.34
CA VAL A 178 -2.29 14.31 -1.13
C VAL A 178 -1.38 15.30 -0.41
N THR A 179 -1.90 16.50 -0.15
CA THR A 179 -1.15 17.56 0.52
C THR A 179 -1.81 17.96 1.83
N ALA A 180 -1.03 18.49 2.76
CA ALA A 180 -1.50 19.12 3.97
C ALA A 180 -0.80 20.47 4.15
N HIS A 181 -1.59 21.51 4.35
CA HIS A 181 -1.11 22.81 4.83
C HIS A 181 -1.63 23.00 6.25
N LEU A 182 -0.73 23.02 7.22
CA LEU A 182 -1.04 23.06 8.65
C LEU A 182 -0.24 24.18 9.32
N ALA A 183 -0.83 24.89 10.27
CA ALA A 183 -0.14 25.94 11.02
C ALA A 183 -0.66 26.00 12.46
N PRO A 184 0.19 26.26 13.46
CA PRO A 184 -0.29 26.60 14.80
C PRO A 184 -1.16 27.87 14.77
N ASP A 185 -2.13 27.96 15.67
CA ASP A 185 -2.94 29.19 15.81
C ASP A 185 -2.04 30.39 16.14
N GLY A 186 -2.15 31.47 15.35
CA GLY A 186 -1.39 32.71 15.56
C GLY A 186 0.10 32.64 15.19
N ALA A 187 0.55 31.60 14.49
CA ALA A 187 1.94 31.50 14.04
C ALA A 187 2.21 32.25 12.72
N ASP A 188 3.47 32.63 12.51
CA ASP A 188 3.97 33.20 11.25
C ASP A 188 4.51 32.12 10.28
N THR A 189 4.65 30.88 10.76
CA THR A 189 5.20 29.76 10.00
C THR A 189 4.31 28.53 10.16
N GLY A 190 3.97 27.92 9.03
CA GLY A 190 3.28 26.63 8.96
C GLY A 190 4.16 25.53 8.37
N VAL A 191 3.53 24.40 8.03
CA VAL A 191 4.14 23.28 7.33
C VAL A 191 3.30 22.90 6.12
N PHE A 192 3.98 22.64 5.01
CA PHE A 192 3.44 21.91 3.87
C PHE A 192 3.99 20.50 3.88
N ILE A 193 3.10 19.53 3.71
CA ILE A 193 3.44 18.11 3.60
C ILE A 193 2.76 17.55 2.36
N GLU A 194 3.51 16.83 1.54
CA GLU A 194 3.04 16.18 0.33
C GLU A 194 3.38 14.68 0.39
N VAL A 195 2.39 13.86 0.04
CA VAL A 195 2.57 12.44 -0.22
C VAL A 195 2.27 12.18 -1.69
N SER A 196 3.22 11.54 -2.38
CA SER A 196 3.13 11.18 -3.80
C SER A 196 3.54 9.73 -4.00
N ALA A 197 3.05 9.08 -5.07
CA ALA A 197 3.39 7.69 -5.44
C ALA A 197 3.83 7.61 -6.92
N CYS A 198 4.66 8.57 -7.34
CA CYS A 198 5.07 8.73 -8.73
C CYS A 198 6.47 8.19 -9.06
N GLY A 199 7.15 7.47 -8.16
CA GLY A 199 8.38 6.71 -8.46
C GLY A 199 9.62 7.54 -8.87
N LEU A 200 9.47 8.85 -9.07
CA LEU A 200 10.48 9.77 -9.58
C LEU A 200 11.23 10.54 -8.50
N TRP A 201 10.80 10.42 -7.25
CA TRP A 201 11.45 11.05 -6.10
C TRP A 201 12.13 9.94 -5.33
N THR A 202 13.43 10.02 -5.11
CA THR A 202 14.20 9.02 -4.35
C THR A 202 14.29 9.46 -2.88
N PRO A 203 13.31 9.14 -2.02
CA PRO A 203 13.53 9.17 -0.58
C PRO A 203 14.63 8.16 -0.22
N ARG A 204 15.19 8.27 0.99
CA ARG A 204 16.26 7.40 1.50
C ARG A 204 15.97 5.88 1.36
N GLN A 205 14.70 5.50 1.20
CA GLN A 205 14.26 4.13 0.94
C GLN A 205 13.06 4.14 -0.03
N ALA A 206 13.16 3.44 -1.16
CA ALA A 206 12.06 3.32 -2.11
C ALA A 206 10.94 2.42 -1.53
N SER A 207 9.68 2.85 -1.63
CA SER A 207 8.54 1.96 -1.36
C SER A 207 8.26 1.09 -2.59
N PRO A 208 7.63 -0.09 -2.44
CA PRO A 208 7.22 -0.93 -3.57
C PRO A 208 6.42 -0.20 -4.67
N SER A 209 5.59 0.79 -4.32
CA SER A 209 4.81 1.57 -5.30
C SER A 209 5.31 3.00 -5.49
N GLY A 210 6.58 3.29 -5.19
CA GLY A 210 7.19 4.60 -5.47
C GLY A 210 6.68 5.78 -4.61
N VAL A 211 6.14 5.49 -3.43
CA VAL A 211 5.70 6.44 -2.42
C VAL A 211 6.86 7.25 -1.85
N ALA A 212 6.68 8.56 -1.80
CA ALA A 212 7.56 9.52 -1.17
C ALA A 212 6.77 10.51 -0.32
N VAL A 213 7.40 10.98 0.76
CA VAL A 213 6.88 12.03 1.63
C VAL A 213 7.84 13.20 1.61
N MET A 214 7.36 14.34 1.13
CA MET A 214 8.09 15.61 1.16
C MET A 214 7.41 16.53 2.16
N TRP A 215 8.20 17.30 2.89
CA TRP A 215 7.67 18.37 3.73
C TRP A 215 8.61 19.55 3.79
N ARG A 216 8.06 20.72 4.08
CA ARG A 216 8.83 21.95 4.34
C ARG A 216 8.06 22.86 5.27
N LEU A 217 8.79 23.73 5.95
CA LEU A 217 8.19 24.88 6.60
C LEU A 217 7.74 25.88 5.52
N GLU A 218 6.65 26.60 5.77
CA GLU A 218 6.17 27.67 4.87
C GLU A 218 5.91 28.94 5.68
N PRO A 219 6.47 30.10 5.27
CA PRO A 219 6.13 31.37 5.90
C PRO A 219 4.70 31.78 5.51
N LEU A 220 3.93 32.26 6.48
CA LEU A 220 2.53 32.66 6.30
C LEU A 220 2.39 34.13 5.92
N ALA A 221 3.42 34.96 6.15
CA ALA A 221 3.48 36.35 5.71
C ALA A 221 4.92 36.82 5.44
N GLY A 222 5.11 37.63 4.39
CA GLY A 222 6.21 38.61 4.24
C GLY A 222 7.67 38.12 4.22
N GLN A 223 7.97 36.84 4.45
CA GLN A 223 9.34 36.34 4.59
C GLN A 223 9.94 35.80 3.30
N ASP A 224 11.27 35.70 3.26
CA ASP A 224 12.00 35.12 2.15
C ASP A 224 11.77 33.60 2.06
N ARG A 225 10.85 33.20 1.18
CA ARG A 225 10.56 31.79 0.86
C ARG A 225 11.76 30.97 0.38
N TRP A 226 12.89 31.61 0.09
CA TRP A 226 14.13 30.96 -0.34
C TRP A 226 15.10 30.66 0.82
N ALA A 227 14.77 31.07 2.05
CA ALA A 227 15.57 30.77 3.22
C ALA A 227 15.79 29.26 3.41
N HIS A 228 16.94 28.91 3.98
CA HIS A 228 17.36 27.51 4.08
C HIS A 228 16.36 26.66 4.89
N GLU A 229 15.74 27.23 5.93
CA GLU A 229 14.72 26.56 6.73
C GLU A 229 13.48 26.09 5.95
N TYR A 230 13.15 26.76 4.84
CA TYR A 230 11.98 26.49 3.98
C TYR A 230 12.25 25.50 2.84
N ARG A 231 13.46 24.92 2.78
CA ARG A 231 13.79 23.91 1.78
C ARG A 231 13.02 22.61 1.99
N ASN A 232 12.70 21.95 0.88
CA ASN A 232 12.09 20.62 0.88
C ASN A 232 12.94 19.61 1.66
N ARG A 233 12.29 18.86 2.53
CA ARG A 233 12.85 17.75 3.30
C ARG A 233 12.12 16.47 2.91
N TRP A 234 12.85 15.37 2.88
CA TRP A 234 12.33 14.08 2.46
C TRP A 234 12.28 13.12 3.64
N ALA A 235 11.08 12.63 3.95
CA ALA A 235 10.87 11.61 4.96
C ALA A 235 10.78 10.23 4.31
N SER A 236 11.18 9.19 5.06
CA SER A 236 10.93 7.82 4.64
C SER A 236 9.43 7.51 4.67
N TRP A 237 8.93 6.74 3.71
CA TRP A 237 7.52 6.35 3.67
C TRP A 237 7.12 5.46 4.87
N VAL A 238 8.08 4.77 5.49
CA VAL A 238 7.85 3.99 6.73
C VAL A 238 7.89 4.85 8.00
N LEU A 239 8.16 6.16 7.90
CA LEU A 239 8.24 7.05 9.05
C LEU A 239 6.87 7.18 9.72
N PRO A 240 6.74 6.90 11.03
CA PRO A 240 5.50 7.09 11.75
C PRO A 240 4.99 8.53 11.67
N ALA A 241 3.67 8.71 11.57
CA ALA A 241 3.03 10.03 11.55
C ALA A 241 3.39 10.86 12.79
N ALA A 242 3.44 10.22 13.96
CA ALA A 242 3.89 10.85 15.21
C ALA A 242 5.34 11.36 15.13
N GLN A 243 6.22 10.59 14.51
CA GLN A 243 7.63 10.98 14.36
C GLN A 243 7.77 12.13 13.36
N LEU A 244 7.06 12.09 12.22
CA LEU A 244 7.05 13.20 11.27
C LEU A 244 6.56 14.50 11.93
N ALA A 245 5.50 14.43 12.74
CA ALA A 245 5.03 15.58 13.51
C ALA A 245 6.09 16.11 14.49
N GLN A 246 6.83 15.21 15.14
CA GLN A 246 7.94 15.61 16.02
C GLN A 246 9.10 16.24 15.26
N ASP A 247 9.44 15.74 14.07
CA ASP A 247 10.49 16.31 13.22
C ASP A 247 10.11 17.73 12.76
N VAL A 248 8.83 17.94 12.42
CA VAL A 248 8.28 19.25 12.09
C VAL A 248 8.36 20.22 13.28
N ARG A 249 7.98 19.78 14.49
CA ARG A 249 8.10 20.60 15.71
C ARG A 249 9.54 20.97 16.03
N THR A 250 10.44 19.99 15.95
CA THR A 250 11.87 20.20 16.19
C THR A 250 12.45 21.20 15.19
N ALA A 251 11.93 21.23 13.95
CA ALA A 251 12.36 22.20 12.96
C ALA A 251 11.91 23.64 13.23
N LEU A 252 10.94 23.85 14.12
CA LEU A 252 10.44 25.17 14.53
C LEU A 252 11.13 25.74 15.80
N THR A 253 12.26 25.18 16.24
CA THR A 253 12.95 25.61 17.48
C THR A 253 13.39 27.10 17.49
N PRO A 254 13.60 27.71 18.68
CA PRO A 254 13.28 29.11 19.00
C PRO A 254 14.06 30.25 18.31
N GLU A 255 15.09 30.00 17.50
CA GLU A 255 15.74 31.09 16.76
C GLU A 255 14.76 31.81 15.81
N HIS A 256 13.65 31.16 15.46
CA HIS A 256 12.55 31.75 14.69
C HIS A 256 11.47 32.45 15.53
N VAL A 257 11.43 32.27 16.85
CA VAL A 257 10.44 32.91 17.74
C VAL A 257 11.03 34.16 18.41
N ASP A 258 12.32 34.16 18.74
CA ASP A 258 12.96 35.28 19.45
C ASP A 258 13.54 36.36 18.52
N ALA A 259 13.64 36.11 17.22
CA ALA A 259 14.16 37.09 16.24
C ALA A 259 13.19 38.23 15.89
N GLN A 260 12.00 38.30 16.52
CA GLN A 260 11.04 39.39 16.34
C GLN A 260 10.85 40.29 17.57
N VAL A 261 11.59 40.06 18.68
CA VAL A 261 11.52 40.91 19.89
C VAL A 261 12.87 41.55 20.25
N ALA A 262 13.83 41.59 19.31
CA ALA A 262 15.10 42.30 19.48
C ALA A 262 15.31 43.36 18.39
#